data_AF-A0A839FA86-F1
#
_entry.id   AF-A0A839FA86-F1
#
_cell.length_a   1.000
_cell.length_b   1.000
_cell.length_c   1.000
_cell.angle_alpha   90.00
_cell.angle_beta   90.00
_cell.angle_gamma   90.00
#
_symmetry.space_group_name_H-M   'P 1'
#
loop_
_entity.id
_entity.type
_entity.pdbx_description
1 polymer ?
#
loop_
_entity_poly.entity_id
_entity_poly.type
_entity_poly.pdbx_seq_one_letter_code
_entity_poly.pdbx_strand_id
1 'polypeptide(L)'
;MPQQPQSKRRIIVIVLTVITIIALLPLFSVLATYAIATTLGCTVDEGSVHPCLLGGMDIGDTLYTMGVMGWLMIPAAPVLLIAVLGWIGLGVAVLTGRMRRG
;
A
#
# COMPACT_ATOMS: atom_id res chain seq x y z
N MET A 1 -26.45 -17.40 24.61
CA MET A 1 -25.02 -17.75 24.44
C MET A 1 -24.29 -16.58 23.77
N PRO A 2 -23.58 -15.69 24.48
CA PRO A 2 -22.85 -14.61 23.82
C PRO A 2 -21.42 -15.08 23.45
N GLN A 3 -21.28 -15.69 22.27
CA GLN A 3 -19.99 -16.04 21.64
C GLN A 3 -19.35 -14.80 20.98
N GLN A 4 -19.01 -13.75 21.75
CA GLN A 4 -18.54 -12.46 21.18
C GLN A 4 -17.04 -12.08 21.16
N PRO A 5 -16.02 -12.83 21.65
CA PRO A 5 -14.66 -12.27 21.69
C PRO A 5 -13.73 -12.58 20.49
N GLN A 6 -13.84 -13.73 19.80
CA GLN A 6 -12.80 -14.18 18.85
C GLN A 6 -13.06 -13.83 17.37
N SER A 7 -14.31 -13.95 16.90
CA SER A 7 -14.66 -13.71 15.49
C SER A 7 -14.50 -12.24 15.09
N LYS A 8 -14.93 -11.32 15.96
CA LYS A 8 -14.78 -9.88 15.76
C LYS A 8 -13.32 -9.46 15.61
N ARG A 9 -12.44 -10.02 16.44
CA ARG A 9 -11.00 -9.72 16.41
C ARG A 9 -10.34 -10.21 15.12
N ARG A 10 -10.74 -11.40 14.63
CA ARG A 10 -10.32 -11.89 13.30
C ARG A 10 -10.76 -10.95 12.18
N ILE A 11 -12.01 -10.52 12.18
CA ILE A 11 -12.54 -9.60 11.16
C ILE A 11 -11.77 -8.28 11.18
N ILE A 12 -11.53 -7.68 12.35
CA ILE A 12 -10.76 -6.44 12.48
C ILE A 12 -9.34 -6.60 11.90
N VAL A 13 -8.66 -7.70 12.21
CA VAL A 13 -7.32 -7.99 11.67
C VAL A 13 -7.34 -8.11 10.15
N ILE A 14 -8.33 -8.84 9.59
CA ILE A 14 -8.47 -9.00 8.14
C ILE A 14 -8.70 -7.64 7.48
N VAL A 15 -9.65 -6.84 8.01
CA VAL A 15 -9.97 -5.51 7.47
C VAL A 15 -8.76 -4.58 7.53
N LEU A 16 -8.07 -4.50 8.67
CA LEU A 16 -6.86 -3.69 8.80
C LEU A 16 -5.76 -4.13 7.83
N THR A 17 -5.58 -5.44 7.66
CA THR A 17 -4.59 -6.00 6.72
C THR A 17 -4.93 -5.59 5.28
N VAL A 18 -6.17 -5.78 4.85
CA VAL A 18 -6.63 -5.43 3.50
C VAL A 18 -6.47 -3.93 3.23
N ILE A 19 -6.88 -3.07 4.16
CA ILE A 19 -6.73 -1.62 4.04
C ILE A 19 -5.26 -1.23 3.92
N THR A 20 -4.39 -1.82 4.75
CA THR A 20 -2.94 -1.54 4.73
C THR A 20 -2.32 -1.94 3.38
N ILE A 21 -2.68 -3.11 2.85
CA ILE A 21 -2.19 -3.59 1.55
C ILE A 21 -2.64 -2.64 0.44
N ILE A 22 -3.94 -2.31 0.38
CA ILE A 22 -4.49 -1.44 -0.66
C ILE A 22 -3.83 -0.05 -0.60
N ALA A 23 -3.64 0.50 0.59
CA ALA A 23 -3.01 1.81 0.76
C ALA A 23 -1.52 1.83 0.36
N LEU A 24 -0.84 0.68 0.35
CA LEU A 24 0.55 0.53 -0.08
C LEU A 24 0.69 0.22 -1.58
N LEU A 25 -0.37 -0.23 -2.27
CA LEU A 25 -0.30 -0.54 -3.71
C LEU A 25 0.25 0.62 -4.58
N PRO A 26 -0.17 1.89 -4.39
CA PRO A 26 0.34 2.98 -5.21
C PRO A 26 1.84 3.21 -5.01
N LEU A 27 2.34 3.02 -3.79
CA LEU A 27 3.78 3.09 -3.50
C LEU A 27 4.55 2.04 -4.31
N PHE A 28 4.08 0.78 -4.29
CA PHE A 28 4.72 -0.30 -5.04
C PHE A 28 4.65 -0.07 -6.57
N SER A 29 3.55 0.50 -7.07
CA SER A 29 3.42 0.88 -8.48
C SER A 29 4.53 1.85 -8.89
N VAL A 30 4.73 2.93 -8.13
CA VAL A 30 5.77 3.94 -8.42
C VAL A 30 7.16 3.35 -8.30
N LEU A 31 7.44 2.56 -7.25
CA LEU A 31 8.73 1.89 -7.09
C LEU A 31 9.06 0.98 -8.27
N ALA A 32 8.07 0.22 -8.78
CA ALA A 32 8.24 -0.61 -9.96
C ALA A 32 8.53 0.23 -11.20
N THR A 33 7.79 1.33 -11.42
CA THR A 33 8.03 2.25 -12.54
C THR A 33 9.47 2.77 -12.54
N TYR A 34 9.94 3.31 -11.41
CA TYR A 34 11.31 3.84 -11.30
C TYR A 34 12.38 2.74 -11.41
N ALA A 35 12.14 1.56 -10.86
CA ALA A 35 13.05 0.42 -11.02
C ALA A 35 13.18 -0.01 -12.49
N ILE A 36 12.08 -0.07 -13.24
CA ILE A 36 12.10 -0.43 -14.66
C ILE A 36 12.79 0.68 -15.47
N ALA A 37 12.43 1.95 -15.23
CA ALA A 37 13.03 3.09 -15.92
C ALA A 37 14.56 3.15 -15.74
N THR A 38 15.03 2.98 -14.50
CA THR A 38 16.47 3.00 -14.18
C THR A 38 17.23 1.83 -14.80
N THR A 39 16.63 0.64 -14.89
CA THR A 39 17.27 -0.52 -15.54
C THR A 39 17.36 -0.37 -17.06
N LEU A 40 16.42 0.34 -17.68
CA LEU A 40 16.40 0.61 -19.12
C LEU A 40 17.10 1.91 -19.53
N GLY A 41 17.47 2.76 -18.58
CA GLY A 41 18.05 4.08 -18.84
C GLY A 41 17.03 5.09 -19.41
N CYS A 42 15.74 4.86 -19.18
CA CYS A 42 14.66 5.74 -19.61
C CYS A 42 14.36 6.81 -18.57
N THR A 43 13.87 7.97 -19.03
CA THR A 43 13.27 8.99 -18.16
C THR A 43 11.78 8.74 -18.01
N VAL A 44 11.25 8.91 -16.80
CA VAL A 44 9.81 8.85 -16.53
C VAL A 44 9.46 10.05 -15.67
N ASP A 45 8.48 10.82 -16.15
CA ASP A 45 7.98 11.98 -15.44
C ASP A 45 6.45 11.95 -15.44
N GLU A 46 5.85 12.68 -14.51
CA GLU A 46 4.39 12.72 -14.32
C GLU A 46 3.71 13.72 -15.27
N GLY A 47 4.48 14.50 -16.03
CA GLY A 47 3.97 15.56 -16.92
C GLY A 47 3.84 15.16 -18.39
N SER A 48 4.52 14.10 -18.83
CA SER A 48 4.52 13.66 -20.23
C SER A 48 4.96 12.20 -20.36
N VAL A 49 4.44 11.53 -21.39
CA VAL A 49 4.88 10.19 -21.79
C VAL A 49 6.22 10.29 -22.51
N HIS A 50 7.19 9.50 -22.07
CA HIS A 50 8.49 9.34 -22.73
C HIS A 50 8.63 7.93 -23.28
N PRO A 51 9.14 7.77 -24.52
CA PRO A 51 9.34 6.45 -25.10
C PRO A 51 10.36 5.66 -24.28
N CYS A 52 10.02 4.42 -23.94
CA CYS A 52 10.91 3.52 -23.21
C CYS A 52 10.88 2.13 -23.82
N LEU A 53 12.00 1.70 -24.40
CA LEU A 53 12.06 0.47 -25.19
C LEU A 53 12.52 -0.71 -24.33
N LEU A 54 11.64 -1.70 -24.17
CA LEU A 54 11.98 -3.00 -23.60
C LEU A 54 11.94 -4.04 -24.70
N GLY A 55 13.11 -4.51 -25.14
CA GLY A 55 13.21 -5.52 -26.20
C GLY A 55 12.63 -5.07 -27.55
N GLY A 56 12.62 -3.76 -27.82
CA GLY A 56 12.06 -3.17 -29.04
C GLY A 56 10.57 -2.81 -28.96
N MET A 57 9.87 -3.12 -27.86
CA MET A 57 8.51 -2.65 -27.60
C MET A 57 8.53 -1.40 -26.72
N ASP A 58 7.76 -0.38 -27.09
CA ASP A 58 7.61 0.83 -26.29
C ASP A 58 6.63 0.60 -25.14
N ILE A 59 7.14 0.69 -23.91
CA ILE A 59 6.39 0.57 -22.65
C ILE A 59 6.25 1.93 -21.94
N GLY A 60 6.64 3.03 -22.59
CA GLY A 60 6.62 4.38 -22.03
C GLY A 60 5.26 4.80 -21.48
N ASP A 61 4.18 4.55 -22.24
CA ASP A 61 2.81 4.87 -21.82
C ASP A 61 2.35 4.06 -20.59
N THR A 62 2.79 2.80 -20.51
CA THR A 62 2.50 1.94 -19.35
C THR A 62 3.24 2.45 -18.11
N LEU A 63 4.54 2.80 -18.24
CA LEU A 63 5.33 3.35 -17.15
C LEU A 63 4.78 4.69 -16.68
N TYR A 64 4.37 5.55 -17.61
CA TYR A 64 3.71 6.81 -17.30
C TYR A 64 2.43 6.58 -16.49
N THR A 65 1.55 5.70 -16.96
CA THR A 65 0.31 5.37 -16.25
C THR A 65 0.59 4.84 -14.84
N MET A 66 1.55 3.92 -14.69
CA MET A 66 1.94 3.37 -13.39
C MET A 66 2.59 4.42 -12.46
N GLY A 67 3.33 5.37 -13.03
CA GLY A 67 3.91 6.50 -12.31
C GLY A 67 2.85 7.48 -11.83
N VAL A 68 1.89 7.83 -12.69
CA VAL A 68 0.76 8.72 -12.37
C VAL A 68 -0.18 8.09 -11.34
N MET A 69 -0.31 6.76 -11.30
CA MET A 69 -1.01 6.08 -10.20
C MET A 69 -0.37 6.36 -8.82
N GLY A 70 0.88 6.83 -8.78
CA GLY A 70 1.52 7.35 -7.58
C GLY A 70 0.78 8.49 -6.90
N TRP A 71 0.01 9.30 -7.65
CA TRP A 71 -0.82 10.36 -7.08
C TRP A 71 -1.89 9.84 -6.13
N LEU A 72 -2.28 8.57 -6.26
CA LEU A 72 -3.17 7.90 -5.30
C LEU A 72 -2.54 7.77 -3.90
N MET A 73 -1.22 7.96 -3.75
CA MET A 73 -0.60 8.06 -2.43
C MET A 73 -1.11 9.23 -1.60
N ILE A 74 -1.55 10.34 -2.21
CA ILE A 74 -2.06 11.50 -1.48
C ILE A 74 -3.30 11.11 -0.65
N PRO A 75 -4.38 10.56 -1.25
CA PRO A 75 -5.51 10.06 -0.47
C PRO A 75 -5.22 8.75 0.26
N ALA A 76 -4.27 7.92 -0.19
CA ALA A 76 -3.92 6.69 0.51
C ALA A 76 -3.12 6.94 1.80
N ALA A 77 -2.36 8.02 1.90
CA ALA A 77 -1.56 8.38 3.08
C ALA A 77 -2.41 8.52 4.37
N PRO A 78 -3.51 9.30 4.42
CA PRO A 78 -4.36 9.36 5.61
C PRO A 78 -5.02 8.01 5.93
N VAL A 79 -5.38 7.22 4.90
CA VAL A 79 -5.94 5.88 5.09
C VAL A 79 -4.92 4.94 5.74
N LEU A 80 -3.67 4.96 5.25
CA LEU A 80 -2.57 4.20 5.81
C LEU A 80 -2.29 4.62 7.26
N LEU A 81 -2.31 5.93 7.55
CA LEU A 81 -2.14 6.44 8.91
C LEU A 81 -3.22 5.88 9.85
N ILE A 82 -4.49 5.91 9.45
CA ILE A 82 -5.59 5.34 10.24
C ILE A 82 -5.40 3.84 10.45
N ALA A 83 -4.99 3.10 9.42
CA ALA A 83 -4.73 1.68 9.53
C ALA A 83 -3.59 1.37 10.51
N VAL A 84 -2.49 2.13 10.47
CA VAL A 84 -1.36 2.00 11.41
C VAL A 84 -1.80 2.31 12.84
N LEU A 85 -2.56 3.38 13.06
CA LEU A 85 -3.13 3.68 14.38
C LEU A 85 -4.05 2.56 14.87
N GLY A 86 -4.84 1.97 13.98
CA GLY A 86 -5.68 0.79 14.27
C GLY A 86 -4.85 -0.42 14.71
N TRP A 87 -3.73 -0.70 14.05
CA TRP A 87 -2.80 -1.75 14.44
C TRP A 87 -2.17 -1.51 15.81
N ILE A 88 -1.74 -0.27 16.08
CA ILE A 88 -1.17 0.13 17.38
C ILE A 88 -2.22 -0.05 18.48
N GLY A 89 -3.43 0.46 18.29
CA GLY A 89 -4.53 0.32 19.25
C GLY A 89 -4.88 -1.13 19.53
N LEU A 90 -4.95 -1.98 18.49
CA LEU A 90 -5.17 -3.41 18.65
C LEU A 90 -4.02 -4.07 19.41
N GLY A 91 -2.76 -3.72 19.10
CA GLY A 91 -1.58 -4.23 19.81
C GLY A 91 -1.62 -3.88 21.30
N VAL A 92 -1.90 -2.62 21.63
CA VAL A 92 -2.02 -2.13 23.02
C VAL A 92 -3.16 -2.84 23.76
N ALA A 93 -4.33 -3.00 23.14
CA ALA A 93 -5.46 -3.71 23.75
C ALA A 93 -5.12 -5.17 24.08
N VAL A 94 -4.34 -5.82 23.21
CA VAL A 94 -3.92 -7.22 23.39
C VAL A 94 -2.86 -7.34 24.48
N LEU A 95 -1.89 -6.41 24.53
CA LEU A 95 -0.85 -6.38 25.55
C LEU A 95 -1.44 -6.08 26.94
N THR A 96 -2.31 -5.08 27.05
CA THR A 96 -2.99 -4.74 28.32
C THR A 96 -3.91 -5.87 28.80
N GLY A 97 -4.61 -6.56 27.89
CA GLY A 97 -5.40 -7.74 28.21
C GLY A 97 -4.58 -8.95 28.68
N ARG A 98 -3.32 -9.08 28.24
CA ARG A 98 -2.38 -10.08 28.77
C ARG A 98 -1.87 -9.70 30.15
N MET A 99 -1.47 -8.43 30.37
CA MET A 99 -0.95 -7.96 31.65
C MET A 99 -1.99 -8.03 32.78
N ARG A 100 -3.29 -7.85 32.49
CA ARG A 100 -4.36 -7.98 33.50
C ARG A 100 -4.73 -9.42 33.86
N ARG A 101 -4.20 -10.42 33.14
CA ARG A 101 -4.51 -11.85 33.34
C ARG A 101 -3.38 -12.64 34.02
N GLY A 102 -2.19 -12.06 34.14
CA GLY A 102 -1.09 -12.59 34.95
C GLY A 102 -1.10 -11.96 36.33
#